data_AF-A0AA38C3J1-F1
#
_entry.id   AF-A0AA38C3J1-F1
#
_cell.length_a   1.000
_cell.length_b   1.000
_cell.length_c   1.000
_cell.angle_alpha   90.00
_cell.angle_beta   90.00
_cell.angle_gamma   90.00
#
_symmetry.space_group_name_H-M   'P 1'
#
loop_
_entity.id
_entity.type
_entity.pdbx_description
1 polymer ?
#
loop_
_entity_poly.entity_id
_entity_poly.type
_entity_poly.pdbx_seq_one_letter_code
_entity_poly.pdbx_strand_id
1 'polypeptide(L)'
;FTIFIDSIMWKRFLWPEMEVLWFNSVLNRSSEWGVFPVHWYFTSALPRSLLAAFPLCFAGIILERRMREYVLPVLAFVVLYSKLPHKELRFIISAIPMLNLSAAVAATRIYNNRRKSIWKWAFIGMIGSLFASLGFSIIMSVASYANYPAGYALDALHNKDFHSNTTYTRMVHIDSFAAMNGISRFCEKDFPWRYSKEEDLSVEEIIARNFTYLITEHQRIPGFQCLLAIAGFSRPTIQLTFPPIVL
;
A
#
# COMPACT_ATOMS: atom_id res chain seq x y z
N PHE A 1 -11.76 4.35 -25.78
CA PHE A 1 -10.30 4.19 -25.92
C PHE A 1 -9.79 3.04 -25.06
N THR A 2 -10.22 2.92 -23.79
CA THR A 2 -9.91 1.80 -22.87
C THR A 2 -10.28 0.43 -23.46
N ILE A 3 -11.55 0.23 -23.83
CA ILE A 3 -12.06 -1.03 -24.42
C ILE A 3 -11.17 -1.56 -25.57
N PHE A 4 -10.69 -0.68 -26.46
CA PHE A 4 -9.86 -1.10 -27.59
C PHE A 4 -8.47 -1.57 -27.15
N ILE A 5 -7.77 -0.79 -26.31
CA ILE A 5 -6.45 -1.15 -25.79
C ILE A 5 -6.55 -2.41 -24.94
N ASP A 6 -7.53 -2.45 -24.04
CA ASP A 6 -7.74 -3.59 -23.16
C ASP A 6 -8.06 -4.86 -23.96
N SER A 7 -8.84 -4.73 -25.04
CA SER A 7 -9.13 -5.87 -25.91
C SER A 7 -7.90 -6.41 -26.64
N ILE A 8 -6.97 -5.53 -27.05
CA ILE A 8 -5.68 -5.93 -27.66
C ILE A 8 -4.80 -6.66 -26.63
N MET A 9 -4.64 -6.07 -25.44
CA MET A 9 -3.78 -6.61 -24.39
C MET A 9 -4.27 -7.98 -23.91
N TRP A 10 -5.59 -8.12 -23.75
CA TRP A 10 -6.23 -9.35 -23.27
C TRP A 10 -6.58 -10.35 -24.38
N LYS A 11 -6.30 -10.02 -25.65
CA LYS A 11 -6.58 -10.86 -26.84
C LYS A 11 -8.04 -11.33 -26.94
N ARG A 12 -8.98 -10.57 -26.36
CA ARG A 12 -10.43 -10.81 -26.39
C ARG A 12 -11.16 -9.49 -26.27
N PHE A 13 -12.39 -9.39 -26.76
CA PHE A 13 -13.20 -8.20 -26.47
C PHE A 13 -13.36 -8.08 -24.94
N LEU A 14 -12.89 -6.96 -24.39
CA LEU A 14 -12.90 -6.68 -22.97
C LEU A 14 -13.47 -5.29 -22.75
N TRP A 15 -14.57 -5.23 -22.00
CA TRP A 15 -15.09 -4.00 -21.42
C TRP A 15 -14.87 -4.03 -19.90
N PRO A 16 -13.75 -3.49 -19.41
CA PRO A 16 -13.35 -3.65 -18.01
C PRO A 16 -14.39 -3.12 -17.03
N GLU A 17 -14.98 -1.96 -17.31
CA GLU A 17 -15.95 -1.33 -16.42
C GLU A 17 -17.20 -2.21 -16.25
N MET A 18 -17.66 -2.85 -17.32
CA MET A 18 -18.81 -3.76 -17.27
C MET A 18 -18.48 -5.08 -16.57
N GLU A 19 -17.30 -5.68 -16.83
CA GLU A 19 -16.90 -6.92 -16.14
C GLU A 19 -16.74 -6.70 -14.64
N VAL A 20 -16.15 -5.57 -14.22
CA VAL A 20 -16.03 -5.19 -12.81
C VAL A 20 -17.40 -4.98 -12.17
N LEU A 21 -18.32 -4.31 -12.86
CA LEU A 21 -19.69 -4.11 -12.39
C LEU A 21 -20.41 -5.45 -12.26
N TRP A 22 -20.33 -6.32 -13.27
CA TRP A 22 -20.95 -7.64 -13.25
C TRP A 22 -20.40 -8.51 -12.12
N PHE A 23 -19.07 -8.59 -11.98
CA PHE A 23 -18.42 -9.39 -10.94
C PHE A 23 -18.74 -8.91 -9.52
N ASN A 24 -18.68 -7.59 -9.30
CA ASN A 24 -18.85 -7.04 -7.95
C ASN A 24 -20.32 -6.83 -7.58
N SER A 25 -21.15 -6.34 -8.50
CA SER A 25 -22.55 -5.98 -8.21
C SER A 25 -23.53 -7.10 -8.49
N VAL A 26 -23.32 -7.91 -9.54
CA VAL A 26 -24.24 -8.99 -9.91
C VAL A 26 -23.84 -10.31 -9.27
N LEU A 27 -22.58 -10.69 -9.37
CA LEU A 27 -22.08 -11.95 -8.79
C LEU A 27 -21.75 -11.84 -7.29
N ASN A 28 -21.69 -10.61 -6.74
CA ASN A 28 -21.38 -10.31 -5.34
C ASN A 28 -20.12 -11.02 -4.79
N ARG A 29 -19.17 -11.35 -5.67
CA ARG A 29 -17.91 -12.05 -5.31
C ARG A 29 -16.90 -11.14 -4.63
N SER A 30 -17.21 -9.84 -4.52
CA SER A 30 -16.35 -8.86 -3.88
C SER A 30 -15.99 -9.24 -2.44
N SER A 31 -16.89 -9.91 -1.70
CA SER A 31 -16.63 -10.31 -0.31
C SER A 31 -15.55 -11.38 -0.13
N GLU A 32 -15.17 -12.11 -1.18
CA GLU A 32 -14.14 -13.17 -1.12
C GLU A 32 -12.74 -12.61 -0.81
N TRP A 33 -12.53 -11.31 -1.06
CA TRP A 33 -11.25 -10.62 -0.87
C TRP A 33 -11.19 -9.82 0.44
N GLY A 34 -12.05 -10.17 1.40
CA GLY A 34 -12.16 -9.50 2.70
C GLY A 34 -13.15 -8.34 2.71
N VAL A 35 -13.78 -8.11 3.86
CA VAL A 35 -14.88 -7.14 4.02
C VAL A 35 -14.51 -6.07 5.05
N PHE A 36 -14.75 -4.82 4.69
CA PHE A 36 -14.59 -3.67 5.60
C PHE A 36 -15.92 -2.97 5.85
N PRO A 37 -16.12 -2.35 7.04
CA PRO A 37 -17.30 -1.54 7.32
C PRO A 37 -17.51 -0.42 6.28
N VAL A 38 -18.77 -0.02 6.06
CA VAL A 38 -19.13 1.02 5.07
C VAL A 38 -18.36 2.33 5.32
N HIS A 39 -18.16 2.70 6.59
CA HIS A 39 -17.49 3.95 6.96
C HIS A 39 -15.96 3.92 6.84
N TRP A 40 -15.35 2.79 6.47
CA TRP A 40 -13.90 2.60 6.44
C TRP A 40 -13.15 3.64 5.61
N TYR A 41 -13.71 4.07 4.48
CA TYR A 41 -13.07 5.11 3.66
C TYR A 41 -12.96 6.45 4.40
N PHE A 42 -13.97 6.83 5.19
CA PHE A 42 -14.00 8.09 5.93
C PHE A 42 -13.25 8.04 7.26
N THR A 43 -13.16 6.87 7.90
CA THR A 43 -12.49 6.73 9.21
C THR A 43 -11.03 6.30 9.12
N SER A 44 -10.66 5.55 8.07
CA SER A 44 -9.33 4.97 7.94
C SER A 44 -8.60 5.48 6.70
N ALA A 45 -9.15 5.26 5.50
CA ALA A 45 -8.42 5.51 4.26
C ALA A 45 -8.15 7.00 4.02
N LEU A 46 -9.21 7.83 3.95
CA LEU A 46 -9.08 9.26 3.67
C LEU A 46 -8.30 10.02 4.74
N PRO A 47 -8.51 9.80 6.06
CA PRO A 47 -7.70 10.48 7.07
C PRO A 47 -6.21 10.17 6.96
N ARG A 48 -5.84 8.90 6.69
CA ARG A 48 -4.44 8.50 6.53
C ARG A 48 -3.81 9.04 5.24
N SER A 49 -4.57 9.12 4.16
CA SER A 49 -4.07 9.61 2.87
C SER A 49 -3.98 11.14 2.79
N LEU A 50 -4.89 11.86 3.43
CA LEU A 50 -4.97 13.33 3.35
C LEU A 50 -4.33 14.02 4.56
N LEU A 51 -4.22 13.36 5.72
CA LEU A 51 -3.62 13.91 6.93
C LEU A 51 -4.18 15.31 7.26
N ALA A 52 -3.34 16.35 7.30
CA ALA A 52 -3.78 17.73 7.53
C ALA A 52 -4.78 18.24 6.48
N ALA A 53 -4.70 17.73 5.24
CA ALA A 53 -5.64 18.10 4.18
C ALA A 53 -7.05 17.53 4.42
N PHE A 54 -7.22 16.50 5.26
CA PHE A 54 -8.53 15.90 5.52
C PHE A 54 -9.52 16.88 6.17
N PRO A 55 -9.24 17.52 7.31
CA PRO A 55 -10.14 18.54 7.86
C PRO A 55 -10.20 19.81 6.99
N LEU A 56 -9.09 20.18 6.33
CA LEU A 56 -9.03 21.36 5.47
C LEU A 56 -9.91 21.22 4.22
N CYS A 57 -10.08 20.01 3.68
CA CYS A 57 -10.89 19.83 2.47
C CYS A 57 -12.38 20.15 2.74
N PHE A 58 -12.90 19.78 3.91
CA PHE A 58 -14.26 20.15 4.33
C PHE A 58 -14.38 21.64 4.63
N ALA A 59 -13.35 22.26 5.23
CA ALA A 59 -13.30 23.71 5.38
C ALA A 59 -13.36 24.42 4.01
N GLY A 60 -12.71 23.86 2.97
CA GLY A 60 -12.72 24.40 1.61
C GLY A 60 -14.13 24.45 1.02
N ILE A 61 -14.91 23.37 1.19
CA ILE A 61 -16.30 23.24 0.75
C ILE A 61 -17.21 24.28 1.43
N ILE A 62 -16.94 24.58 2.72
CA ILE A 62 -17.71 25.54 3.51
C ILE A 62 -17.33 26.98 3.12
N LEU A 63 -16.04 27.27 3.02
CA LEU A 63 -15.50 28.61 2.80
C LEU A 63 -15.66 29.11 1.36
N GLU A 64 -15.62 28.22 0.38
CA GLU A 64 -15.69 28.56 -1.05
C GLU A 64 -16.80 27.75 -1.74
N ARG A 65 -17.90 28.42 -2.09
CA ARG A 65 -19.08 27.75 -2.69
C ARG A 65 -18.76 27.12 -4.04
N ARG A 66 -17.86 27.74 -4.83
CA ARG A 66 -17.44 27.22 -6.14
C ARG A 66 -16.81 25.84 -6.03
N MET A 67 -16.18 25.51 -4.90
CA MET A 67 -15.59 24.19 -4.72
C MET A 67 -16.61 23.06 -4.58
N ARG A 68 -17.88 23.38 -4.25
CA ARG A 68 -18.93 22.36 -4.09
C ARG A 68 -19.20 21.62 -5.39
N GLU A 69 -19.19 22.33 -6.52
CA GLU A 69 -19.43 21.73 -7.85
C GLU A 69 -18.38 20.66 -8.19
N TYR A 70 -17.14 20.84 -7.73
CA TYR A 70 -16.04 19.91 -7.98
C TYR A 70 -15.93 18.79 -6.94
N VAL A 71 -16.16 19.11 -5.67
CA VAL A 71 -15.91 18.18 -4.56
C VAL A 71 -17.13 17.29 -4.27
N LEU A 72 -18.36 17.77 -4.46
CA LEU A 72 -19.55 16.96 -4.18
C LEU A 72 -19.65 15.70 -5.05
N PRO A 73 -19.38 15.73 -6.37
CA PRO A 73 -19.35 14.50 -7.18
C PRO A 73 -18.29 13.50 -6.69
N VAL A 74 -17.14 14.00 -6.25
CA VAL A 74 -16.05 13.18 -5.71
C VAL A 74 -16.45 12.53 -4.38
N LEU A 75 -17.09 13.29 -3.48
CA LEU A 75 -17.62 12.73 -2.23
C LEU A 75 -18.74 11.72 -2.49
N ALA A 76 -19.63 12.00 -3.45
CA ALA A 76 -20.67 11.06 -3.86
C ALA A 76 -20.07 9.76 -4.40
N PHE A 77 -19.04 9.84 -5.23
CA PHE A 77 -18.27 8.69 -5.70
C PHE A 77 -17.70 7.86 -4.53
N VAL A 78 -17.05 8.49 -3.55
CA VAL A 78 -16.53 7.79 -2.35
C VAL A 78 -17.66 7.14 -1.54
N VAL A 79 -18.82 7.80 -1.41
CA VAL A 79 -19.99 7.25 -0.71
C VAL A 79 -20.57 6.03 -1.45
N LEU A 80 -20.63 6.08 -2.78
CA LEU A 80 -21.09 4.93 -3.57
C LEU A 80 -20.13 3.74 -3.42
N TYR A 81 -18.82 3.97 -3.52
CA TYR A 81 -17.80 2.93 -3.33
C TYR A 81 -17.74 2.42 -1.89
N SER A 82 -18.10 3.24 -0.90
CA SER A 82 -18.23 2.82 0.50
C SER A 82 -19.25 1.69 0.70
N LYS A 83 -20.22 1.53 -0.20
CA LYS A 83 -21.21 0.45 -0.13
C LYS A 83 -20.66 -0.91 -0.55
N LEU A 84 -19.55 -0.96 -1.27
CA LEU A 84 -18.94 -2.23 -1.70
C LEU A 84 -18.34 -2.97 -0.48
N PRO A 85 -18.59 -4.28 -0.32
CA PRO A 85 -18.04 -5.06 0.80
C PRO A 85 -16.52 -4.98 0.89
N HIS A 86 -15.84 -5.26 -0.22
CA HIS A 86 -14.40 -5.14 -0.35
C HIS A 86 -14.00 -3.71 -0.68
N LYS A 87 -12.98 -3.23 0.02
CA LYS A 87 -12.52 -1.84 -0.05
C LYS A 87 -11.01 -1.83 -0.10
N GLU A 88 -10.49 -1.05 -1.04
CA GLU A 88 -9.08 -0.76 -1.16
C GLU A 88 -8.89 0.71 -1.46
N LEU A 89 -7.73 1.25 -1.05
CA LEU A 89 -7.40 2.65 -1.28
C LEU A 89 -7.34 2.98 -2.78
N ARG A 90 -6.87 2.04 -3.61
CA ARG A 90 -6.72 2.25 -5.06
C ARG A 90 -8.04 2.57 -5.76
N PHE A 91 -9.17 2.09 -5.24
CA PHE A 91 -10.48 2.36 -5.84
C PHE A 91 -10.89 3.83 -5.72
N ILE A 92 -10.44 4.54 -4.68
CA ILE A 92 -10.78 5.94 -4.45
C ILE A 92 -9.61 6.89 -4.67
N ILE A 93 -8.48 6.42 -5.23
CA ILE A 93 -7.25 7.21 -5.34
C ILE A 93 -7.46 8.50 -6.14
N SER A 94 -8.34 8.47 -7.14
CA SER A 94 -8.73 9.63 -7.96
C SER A 94 -9.44 10.73 -7.16
N ALA A 95 -9.98 10.42 -5.97
CA ALA A 95 -10.59 11.42 -5.10
C ALA A 95 -9.55 12.30 -4.39
N ILE A 96 -8.34 11.77 -4.15
CA ILE A 96 -7.31 12.43 -3.32
C ILE A 96 -6.88 13.78 -3.90
N PRO A 97 -6.55 13.92 -5.20
CA PRO A 97 -6.13 15.21 -5.76
C PRO A 97 -7.21 16.30 -5.64
N MET A 98 -8.49 15.93 -5.86
CA MET A 98 -9.60 16.88 -5.78
C MET A 98 -9.88 17.34 -4.35
N LEU A 99 -9.74 16.43 -3.37
CA LEU A 99 -9.85 16.78 -1.95
C LEU A 99 -8.69 17.66 -1.49
N ASN A 100 -7.46 17.41 -1.98
CA ASN A 100 -6.30 18.26 -1.75
C ASN A 100 -6.47 19.66 -2.37
N LEU A 101 -7.07 19.75 -3.55
CA LEU A 101 -7.40 21.05 -4.16
C LEU A 101 -8.34 21.86 -3.25
N SER A 102 -9.39 21.24 -2.72
CA SER A 102 -10.29 21.89 -1.76
C SER A 102 -9.55 22.35 -0.50
N ALA A 103 -8.67 21.50 0.03
CA ALA A 103 -7.84 21.84 1.19
C ALA A 103 -6.91 23.02 0.91
N ALA A 104 -6.31 23.08 -0.28
CA ALA A 104 -5.46 24.19 -0.70
C ALA A 104 -6.25 25.51 -0.78
N VAL A 105 -7.46 25.49 -1.33
CA VAL A 105 -8.34 26.68 -1.37
C VAL A 105 -8.67 27.17 0.04
N ALA A 106 -8.98 26.27 0.98
CA ALA A 106 -9.15 26.62 2.39
C ALA A 106 -7.88 27.24 2.98
N ALA A 107 -6.73 26.63 2.76
CA ALA A 107 -5.45 27.13 3.26
C ALA A 107 -5.14 28.53 2.73
N THR A 108 -5.38 28.79 1.44
CA THR A 108 -5.24 30.12 0.83
C THR A 108 -6.19 31.13 1.47
N ARG A 109 -7.45 30.76 1.73
CA ARG A 109 -8.42 31.65 2.37
C ARG A 109 -8.01 31.99 3.80
N ILE A 110 -7.50 31.02 4.54
CA ILE A 110 -6.97 31.21 5.90
C ILE A 110 -5.77 32.15 5.86
N TYR A 111 -4.80 31.90 4.98
CA TYR A 111 -3.61 32.72 4.82
C TYR A 111 -3.92 34.17 4.47
N ASN A 112 -4.84 34.41 3.52
CA ASN A 112 -5.21 35.75 3.09
C ASN A 112 -5.90 36.56 4.21
N ASN A 113 -6.65 35.89 5.09
CA ASN A 113 -7.37 36.55 6.19
C ASN A 113 -6.60 36.56 7.52
N ARG A 114 -5.36 36.04 7.58
CA ARG A 114 -4.57 35.80 8.81
C ARG A 114 -4.40 37.00 9.77
N ARG A 115 -4.61 38.23 9.28
CA ARG A 115 -4.53 39.45 10.11
C ARG A 115 -5.74 39.65 11.03
N LYS A 116 -6.87 38.97 10.76
CA LYS A 116 -8.07 39.00 11.60
C LYS A 116 -7.92 38.03 12.78
N SER A 117 -8.45 38.38 13.96
CA SER A 117 -8.21 37.62 15.21
C SER A 117 -8.50 36.12 15.09
N ILE A 118 -9.69 35.71 14.64
CA ILE A 118 -10.05 34.29 14.51
C ILE A 118 -9.21 33.55 13.45
N TRP A 119 -8.87 34.25 12.37
CA TRP A 119 -8.09 33.69 11.26
C TRP A 119 -6.61 33.57 11.58
N LYS A 120 -6.09 34.39 12.50
CA LYS A 120 -4.73 34.25 13.04
C LYS A 120 -4.57 32.90 13.73
N TRP A 121 -5.52 32.52 14.59
CA TRP A 121 -5.51 31.23 15.26
C TRP A 121 -5.70 30.07 14.29
N ALA A 122 -6.62 30.19 13.32
CA ALA A 122 -6.79 29.20 12.26
C ALA A 122 -5.50 29.02 11.43
N PHE A 123 -4.77 30.10 11.15
CA PHE A 123 -3.49 30.05 10.45
C PHE A 123 -2.41 29.34 11.27
N ILE A 124 -2.28 29.67 12.57
CA ILE A 124 -1.34 28.98 13.47
C ILE A 124 -1.66 27.48 13.55
N GLY A 125 -2.94 27.13 13.72
CA GLY A 125 -3.39 25.74 13.74
C GLY A 125 -3.12 25.01 12.43
N MET A 126 -3.35 25.66 11.29
CA MET A 126 -3.03 25.12 9.96
C MET A 126 -1.53 24.82 9.84
N ILE A 127 -0.65 25.76 10.21
CA ILE A 127 0.81 25.54 10.18
C ILE A 127 1.20 24.38 11.10
N GLY A 128 0.66 24.32 12.32
CA GLY A 128 0.89 23.21 13.24
C GLY A 128 0.45 21.86 12.64
N SER A 129 -0.71 21.82 11.98
CA SER A 129 -1.20 20.60 11.32
C SER A 129 -0.30 20.15 10.15
N LEU A 130 0.28 21.09 9.40
CA LEU A 130 1.21 20.77 8.31
C LEU A 130 2.51 20.16 8.85
N PHE A 131 3.07 20.70 9.93
CA PHE A 131 4.24 20.10 10.58
C PHE A 131 3.93 18.73 11.17
N ALA A 132 2.76 18.57 11.81
CA ALA A 132 2.33 17.27 12.30
C ALA A 132 2.15 16.25 11.16
N SER A 133 1.57 16.68 10.04
CA SER A 133 1.44 15.86 8.82
C SER A 133 2.79 15.45 8.27
N LEU A 134 3.77 16.36 8.24
CA LEU A 134 5.13 16.04 7.81
C LEU A 134 5.78 15.00 8.73
N GLY A 135 5.66 15.17 10.04
CA GLY A 135 6.15 14.21 11.02
C GLY A 135 5.51 12.82 10.85
N PHE A 136 4.19 12.77 10.67
CA PHE A 136 3.48 11.51 10.42
C PHE A 136 3.91 10.84 9.11
N SER A 137 4.10 11.62 8.04
CA SER A 137 4.61 11.10 6.76
C SER A 137 6.02 10.52 6.89
N ILE A 138 6.91 11.16 7.67
CA ILE A 138 8.25 10.62 7.95
C ILE A 138 8.15 9.30 8.69
N ILE A 139 7.35 9.23 9.76
CA ILE A 139 7.16 7.99 10.54
C ILE A 139 6.63 6.87 9.64
N MET A 140 5.60 7.16 8.83
CA MET A 140 5.04 6.19 7.90
C MET A 140 6.02 5.78 6.80
N SER A 141 6.85 6.70 6.32
CA SER A 141 7.90 6.39 5.34
C SER A 141 8.96 5.47 5.92
N VAL A 142 9.40 5.69 7.17
CA VAL A 142 10.36 4.82 7.86
C VAL A 142 9.74 3.45 8.14
N ALA A 143 8.49 3.42 8.60
CA ALA A 143 7.76 2.16 8.79
C ALA A 143 7.62 1.38 7.48
N SER A 144 7.28 2.06 6.39
CA SER A 144 7.19 1.46 5.05
C SER A 144 8.53 0.92 4.58
N TYR A 145 9.63 1.64 4.81
CA TYR A 145 10.97 1.17 4.46
C TYR A 145 11.33 -0.13 5.21
N ALA A 146 10.96 -0.22 6.49
CA ALA A 146 11.21 -1.39 7.31
C ALA A 146 10.28 -2.59 7.01
N ASN A 147 9.22 -2.42 6.22
CA ASN A 147 8.17 -3.42 6.03
C ASN A 147 8.42 -4.40 4.85
N TYR A 148 9.69 -4.67 4.53
CA TYR A 148 10.09 -5.58 3.45
C TYR A 148 11.02 -6.73 3.90
N PRO A 149 10.62 -7.52 4.92
CA PRO A 149 11.47 -8.55 5.52
C PRO A 149 11.88 -9.67 4.53
N ALA A 150 11.03 -10.02 3.58
CA ALA A 150 11.32 -11.11 2.64
C ALA A 150 12.42 -10.74 1.64
N GLY A 151 12.51 -9.45 1.26
CA GLY A 151 13.63 -8.94 0.46
C GLY A 151 14.97 -9.12 1.16
N TYR A 152 15.04 -8.80 2.46
CA TYR A 152 16.25 -9.06 3.27
C TYR A 152 16.55 -10.55 3.43
N ALA A 153 15.52 -11.41 3.50
CA ALA A 153 15.71 -12.85 3.61
C ALA A 153 16.36 -13.43 2.34
N LEU A 154 15.90 -12.96 1.17
CA LEU A 154 16.46 -13.35 -0.12
C LEU A 154 17.92 -12.85 -0.29
N ASP A 155 18.20 -11.61 0.10
CA ASP A 155 19.58 -11.09 0.04
C ASP A 155 20.52 -11.86 0.98
N ALA A 156 20.08 -12.13 2.22
CA ALA A 156 20.84 -12.94 3.17
C ALA A 156 21.08 -14.36 2.65
N LEU A 157 20.11 -14.97 1.97
CA LEU A 157 20.25 -16.27 1.33
C LEU A 157 21.35 -16.23 0.24
N HIS A 158 21.31 -15.22 -0.63
CA HIS A 158 22.32 -15.06 -1.67
C HIS A 158 23.73 -14.85 -1.11
N ASN A 159 23.86 -14.05 -0.04
CA ASN A 159 25.16 -13.73 0.55
C ASN A 159 25.76 -14.93 1.30
N LYS A 160 24.92 -15.73 1.97
CA LYS A 160 25.37 -16.93 2.71
C LYS A 160 25.91 -18.02 1.79
N ASP A 161 25.41 -18.10 0.56
CA ASP A 161 25.73 -19.16 -0.40
C ASP A 161 26.61 -18.68 -1.57
N PHE A 162 27.10 -17.44 -1.52
CA PHE A 162 28.00 -16.86 -2.53
C PHE A 162 29.39 -17.51 -2.53
N HIS A 163 29.81 -18.10 -1.41
CA HIS A 163 31.15 -18.68 -1.25
C HIS A 163 31.25 -20.18 -1.56
N SER A 164 30.13 -20.82 -1.92
CA SER A 164 30.15 -22.22 -2.35
C SER A 164 30.29 -22.28 -3.87
N ASN A 165 31.42 -22.78 -4.35
CA ASN A 165 31.62 -23.11 -5.77
C ASN A 165 30.70 -24.27 -6.14
N THR A 166 29.44 -23.98 -6.48
CA THR A 166 28.46 -24.98 -6.88
C THR A 166 28.31 -25.03 -8.39
N THR A 167 28.23 -26.26 -8.88
CA THR A 167 28.04 -26.59 -10.29
C THR A 167 26.58 -26.93 -10.63
N TYR A 168 25.71 -27.06 -9.63
CA TYR A 168 24.31 -27.42 -9.80
C TYR A 168 23.39 -26.22 -9.59
N THR A 169 22.22 -26.27 -10.23
CA THR A 169 21.18 -25.24 -10.14
C THR A 169 20.45 -25.30 -8.80
N ARG A 170 20.25 -24.14 -8.18
CA ARG A 170 19.52 -23.98 -6.92
C ARG A 170 18.12 -23.50 -7.19
N MET A 171 17.13 -24.27 -6.76
CA MET A 171 15.74 -23.88 -6.92
C MET A 171 15.21 -23.28 -5.63
N VAL A 172 14.83 -22.00 -5.68
CA VAL A 172 14.26 -21.24 -4.58
C VAL A 172 12.77 -21.09 -4.80
N HIS A 173 11.96 -21.58 -3.87
CA HIS A 173 10.53 -21.30 -3.87
C HIS A 173 10.24 -20.01 -3.09
N ILE A 174 9.45 -19.13 -3.70
CA ILE A 174 8.99 -17.88 -3.12
C ILE A 174 7.48 -17.99 -2.92
N ASP A 175 7.08 -18.05 -1.66
CA ASP A 175 5.69 -18.05 -1.25
C ASP A 175 5.00 -16.72 -1.58
N SER A 176 3.68 -16.72 -1.73
CA SER A 176 2.84 -15.54 -1.96
C SER A 176 3.09 -14.46 -0.90
N PHE A 177 3.17 -14.86 0.38
CA PHE A 177 3.48 -13.92 1.46
C PHE A 177 4.87 -13.30 1.30
N ALA A 178 5.88 -14.09 0.91
CA ALA A 178 7.24 -13.61 0.70
C ALA A 178 7.33 -12.65 -0.50
N ALA A 179 6.61 -12.95 -1.59
CA ALA A 179 6.49 -12.06 -2.75
C ALA A 179 5.84 -10.71 -2.38
N MET A 180 4.80 -10.73 -1.54
CA MET A 180 4.12 -9.51 -1.08
C MET A 180 4.98 -8.65 -0.13
N ASN A 181 5.98 -9.25 0.52
CA ASN A 181 6.83 -8.60 1.54
C ASN A 181 8.25 -8.26 1.05
N GLY A 182 8.42 -8.00 -0.24
CA GLY A 182 9.62 -7.34 -0.78
C GLY A 182 10.46 -8.16 -1.76
N ILE A 183 10.03 -9.35 -2.15
CA ILE A 183 10.70 -10.10 -3.21
C ILE A 183 10.10 -9.72 -4.56
N SER A 184 10.96 -9.27 -5.47
CA SER A 184 10.60 -8.94 -6.85
C SER A 184 11.58 -9.58 -7.84
N ARG A 185 11.24 -9.59 -9.13
CA ARG A 185 12.13 -10.09 -10.18
C ARG A 185 13.46 -9.35 -10.27
N PHE A 186 13.52 -8.09 -9.80
CA PHE A 186 14.77 -7.33 -9.75
C PHE A 186 15.73 -7.81 -8.67
N CYS A 187 15.25 -8.60 -7.71
CA CYS A 187 16.07 -9.22 -6.66
C CYS A 187 16.69 -10.54 -7.11
N GLU A 188 16.27 -11.09 -8.26
CA GLU A 188 16.75 -12.36 -8.77
C GLU A 188 18.17 -12.22 -9.31
N LYS A 189 19.05 -13.13 -8.89
CA LYS A 189 20.41 -13.29 -9.43
C LYS A 189 20.45 -14.35 -10.53
N ASP A 190 21.43 -14.25 -11.41
CA ASP A 190 21.69 -15.21 -12.48
C ASP A 190 22.18 -16.58 -11.93
N PHE A 191 22.68 -17.44 -12.82
CA PHE A 191 23.22 -18.76 -12.46
C PHE A 191 24.13 -18.67 -11.21
N PRO A 192 23.96 -19.58 -10.22
CA PRO A 192 23.21 -20.84 -10.25
C PRO A 192 21.75 -20.77 -9.78
N TRP A 193 21.16 -19.58 -9.62
CA TRP A 193 19.84 -19.44 -9.01
C TRP A 193 18.68 -19.60 -10.01
N ARG A 194 17.62 -20.27 -9.58
CA ARG A 194 16.32 -20.36 -10.26
C ARG A 194 15.21 -20.18 -9.24
N TYR A 195 14.19 -19.40 -9.59
CA TYR A 195 13.11 -19.03 -8.69
C TYR A 195 11.79 -19.60 -9.19
N SER A 196 10.97 -20.12 -8.27
CA SER A 196 9.60 -20.56 -8.54
C SER A 196 8.62 -19.82 -7.63
N LYS A 197 7.65 -19.16 -8.25
CA LYS A 197 6.53 -18.48 -7.60
C LYS A 197 5.21 -19.18 -7.95
N GLU A 198 5.21 -20.50 -7.92
CA GLU A 198 3.98 -21.29 -8.03
C GLU A 198 3.09 -20.97 -6.80
N GLU A 199 1.88 -20.50 -7.03
CA GLU A 199 0.93 -20.14 -5.97
C GLU A 199 0.07 -21.37 -5.59
N ASP A 200 -0.56 -21.31 -4.41
CA ASP A 200 -1.50 -22.34 -3.89
C ASP A 200 -0.91 -23.76 -3.70
N LEU A 201 0.40 -23.87 -3.44
CA LEU A 201 1.04 -25.14 -3.09
C LEU A 201 0.77 -25.52 -1.63
N SER A 202 0.29 -26.74 -1.41
CA SER A 202 0.22 -27.36 -0.08
C SER A 202 1.61 -27.69 0.46
N VAL A 203 1.73 -27.89 1.77
CA VAL A 203 3.01 -28.25 2.42
C VAL A 203 3.53 -29.58 1.86
N GLU A 204 2.65 -30.53 1.59
CA GLU A 204 2.98 -31.81 0.98
C GLU A 204 3.54 -31.65 -0.43
N GLU A 205 2.97 -30.75 -1.24
CA GLU A 205 3.45 -30.45 -2.58
C GLU A 205 4.80 -29.73 -2.54
N ILE A 206 5.01 -28.80 -1.61
CA ILE A 206 6.30 -28.13 -1.42
C ILE A 206 7.39 -29.16 -1.12
N ILE A 207 7.10 -30.18 -0.31
CA ILE A 207 8.04 -31.27 0.02
C ILE A 207 8.24 -32.20 -1.17
N ALA A 208 7.17 -32.50 -1.92
CA ALA A 208 7.24 -33.34 -3.12
C ALA A 208 8.07 -32.68 -4.23
N ARG A 209 8.15 -31.34 -4.24
CA ARG A 209 9.00 -30.57 -5.14
C ARG A 209 10.43 -30.55 -4.59
N ASN A 210 11.41 -30.80 -5.46
CA ASN A 210 12.83 -30.78 -5.13
C ASN A 210 13.39 -29.35 -5.03
N PHE A 211 12.77 -28.50 -4.22
CA PHE A 211 13.29 -27.16 -3.92
C PHE A 211 14.53 -27.24 -3.03
N THR A 212 15.56 -26.47 -3.36
CA THR A 212 16.78 -26.37 -2.54
C THR A 212 16.57 -25.42 -1.37
N TYR A 213 15.87 -24.31 -1.61
CA TYR A 213 15.58 -23.29 -0.60
C TYR A 213 14.11 -22.86 -0.67
N LEU A 214 13.56 -22.50 0.49
CA LEU A 214 12.21 -21.99 0.63
C LEU A 214 12.26 -20.63 1.35
N ILE A 215 11.50 -19.66 0.85
CA ILE A 215 11.20 -18.42 1.55
C ILE A 215 9.69 -18.37 1.75
N THR A 216 9.25 -18.57 2.99
CA THR A 216 7.85 -18.74 3.37
C THR A 216 7.54 -18.05 4.70
N GLU A 217 6.25 -17.80 4.97
CA GLU A 217 5.77 -17.38 6.28
C GLU A 217 5.78 -18.50 7.34
N HIS A 218 5.79 -19.77 6.91
CA HIS A 218 5.70 -20.90 7.82
C HIS A 218 6.99 -21.07 8.64
N GLN A 219 6.85 -21.16 9.96
CA GLN A 219 8.00 -21.29 10.87
C GLN A 219 8.77 -22.60 10.70
N ARG A 220 8.08 -23.67 10.32
CA ARG A 220 8.66 -25.01 10.11
C ARG A 220 7.93 -25.72 8.98
N ILE A 221 8.72 -26.22 8.03
CA ILE A 221 8.25 -27.12 6.98
C ILE A 221 9.02 -28.44 7.14
N PRO A 222 8.35 -29.59 7.25
CA PRO A 222 9.02 -30.89 7.31
C PRO A 222 9.99 -31.09 6.14
N GLY A 223 11.16 -31.66 6.38
CA GLY A 223 12.19 -31.85 5.35
C GLY A 223 13.08 -30.63 5.09
N PHE A 224 12.75 -29.45 5.65
CA PHE A 224 13.57 -28.25 5.54
C PHE A 224 14.10 -27.80 6.91
N GLN A 225 15.35 -27.35 6.91
CA GLN A 225 15.96 -26.72 8.09
C GLN A 225 15.82 -25.20 7.99
N CYS A 226 15.34 -24.57 9.06
CA CYS A 226 15.29 -23.11 9.13
C CYS A 226 16.71 -22.53 9.19
N LEU A 227 17.09 -21.78 8.15
CA LEU A 227 18.42 -21.15 8.04
C LEU A 227 18.46 -19.74 8.63
N LEU A 228 17.34 -19.01 8.55
CA LEU A 228 17.18 -17.63 8.96
C LEU A 228 15.69 -17.33 9.18
N ALA A 229 15.38 -16.56 10.22
CA ALA A 229 14.05 -15.99 10.44
C ALA A 229 14.19 -14.47 10.61
N ILE A 230 13.49 -13.70 9.77
CA ILE A 230 13.49 -12.24 9.83
C ILE A 230 12.12 -11.79 10.32
N ALA A 231 12.11 -11.01 11.40
CA ALA A 231 10.89 -10.42 11.92
C ALA A 231 10.45 -9.25 11.02
N GLY A 232 9.16 -9.23 10.67
CA GLY A 232 8.55 -8.07 10.02
C GLY A 232 8.41 -6.88 10.97
N PHE A 233 8.23 -5.69 10.41
CA PHE A 233 7.95 -4.49 11.21
C PHE A 233 6.63 -4.67 11.98
N SER A 234 6.66 -4.45 13.29
CA SER A 234 5.48 -4.62 14.16
C SER A 234 4.91 -3.30 14.66
N ARG A 235 5.76 -2.43 15.23
CA ARG A 235 5.35 -1.15 15.79
C ARG A 235 6.49 -0.14 15.82
N PRO A 236 6.19 1.17 15.67
CA PRO A 236 7.18 2.21 15.93
C PRO A 236 7.47 2.26 17.43
N THR A 237 8.73 2.17 17.81
CA THR A 237 9.20 2.33 19.19
C THR A 237 9.94 3.65 19.32
N ILE A 238 9.56 4.48 20.29
CA ILE A 238 10.27 5.73 20.59
C ILE A 238 11.60 5.36 21.25
N GLN A 239 12.69 5.53 20.51
CA GLN A 239 14.04 5.48 21.09
C GLN A 239 14.44 6.90 21.47
N LEU A 240 14.62 7.14 22.76
CA LEU A 240 15.06 8.44 23.31
C LEU A 240 16.58 8.65 23.15
N THR A 241 17.28 7.67 22.59
CA THR A 241 18.70 7.74 22.26
C THR A 241 18.89 8.31 20.87
N PHE A 242 19.71 9.36 20.75
CA PHE A 242 20.12 9.88 19.44
C PHE A 242 20.77 8.77 18.60
N PRO A 243 20.43 8.65 17.30
CA PRO A 243 21.13 7.71 16.45
C PRO A 243 22.62 8.09 16.41
N PRO A 244 23.54 7.12 16.45
CA PRO A 244 24.96 7.41 16.32
C PRO A 244 25.17 8.08 14.96
N ILE A 245 25.79 9.27 14.98
CA ILE A 245 26.22 9.94 13.76
C ILE A 245 27.36 9.10 13.21
N VAL A 246 27.09 8.32 12.16
CA VAL A 246 28.12 7.67 11.37
C VAL A 246 28.71 8.76 10.47
N LEU A 247 29.91 9.24 10.83
CA LEU A 247 30.74 10.14 10.02
C LEU A 247 31.42 9.37 8.90
#